data_AF-A0A7X7KV80-F1
#
_entry.id   AF-A0A7X7KV80-F1
#
_cell.length_a   1.000
_cell.length_b   1.000
_cell.length_c   1.000
_cell.angle_alpha   90.00
_cell.angle_beta   90.00
_cell.angle_gamma   90.00
#
_symmetry.space_group_name_H-M   'P 1'
#
loop_
_entity.id
_entity.type
_entity.pdbx_description
1 polymer ?
#
loop_
_entity_poly.entity_id
_entity_poly.type
_entity_poly.pdbx_seq_one_letter_code
_entity_poly.pdbx_strand_id
1 'polypeptide(L)'
;MSNHGASGVYTHGFYLDTWSHVAMTLEYDTGTNASTLRVYLNGNEVNKNSTTNRSFRNPFTGRPLIIGGLTQSPWPTTDPQDMFGGVLDEARVSNARRSADWINASFHNQKADSSLLRAGNVESVAAWYPNWKYRRRVVIDHEQIGEDLADFPVLVRLSRDTLDFDKTQPEGFDIRFTAADGAPPLDYERESYDASRGEAIYWVRLPLVSSSSESEAMWR
;
A
#
# COMPACT_ATOMS: atom_id res chain seq x y z
N MET A 1 -6.79 -40.70 14.39
CA MET A 1 -7.51 -40.07 15.51
C MET A 1 -8.02 -38.72 15.03
N SER A 2 -9.16 -38.31 15.54
CA SER A 2 -10.27 -37.68 14.81
C SER A 2 -10.00 -36.35 14.11
N ASN A 3 -10.59 -36.28 12.91
CA ASN A 3 -10.99 -35.10 12.15
C ASN A 3 -11.68 -34.07 13.06
N HIS A 4 -11.12 -32.87 13.17
CA HIS A 4 -11.85 -31.69 13.65
C HIS A 4 -12.09 -30.78 12.46
N GLY A 5 -13.25 -30.97 11.82
CA GLY A 5 -13.91 -29.87 11.14
C GLY A 5 -14.19 -28.77 12.16
N ALA A 6 -13.59 -27.61 11.97
CA ALA A 6 -14.02 -26.37 12.58
C ALA A 6 -14.41 -25.44 11.44
N SER A 7 -15.72 -25.45 11.17
CA SER A 7 -16.42 -24.36 10.50
C SER A 7 -15.96 -23.03 11.11
N GLY A 8 -15.68 -22.05 10.24
CA GLY A 8 -15.07 -20.76 10.58
C GLY A 8 -15.56 -20.19 11.91
N VAL A 9 -14.62 -20.01 12.83
CA VAL A 9 -14.87 -19.26 14.06
C VAL A 9 -14.76 -17.78 13.72
N TYR A 10 -15.92 -17.18 13.47
CA TYR A 10 -16.11 -15.75 13.26
C TYR A 10 -15.80 -14.98 14.54
N THR A 11 -14.84 -14.05 14.47
CA THR A 11 -14.86 -12.89 15.35
C THR A 11 -14.48 -11.65 14.52
N HIS A 12 -15.42 -10.70 14.37
CA HIS A 12 -15.15 -9.32 13.93
C HIS A 12 -14.53 -9.10 12.52
N GLY A 13 -14.88 -9.93 11.53
CA GLY A 13 -14.57 -9.65 10.11
C GLY A 13 -13.24 -10.20 9.58
N PHE A 14 -12.49 -10.97 10.38
CA PHE A 14 -11.29 -11.66 9.93
C PHE A 14 -11.59 -13.12 9.57
N TYR A 15 -10.95 -13.60 8.50
CA TYR A 15 -10.92 -15.01 8.13
C TYR A 15 -9.48 -15.54 8.27
N LEU A 16 -9.32 -16.67 8.95
CA LEU A 16 -8.02 -17.32 9.07
C LEU A 16 -7.49 -17.71 7.68
N ASP A 17 -6.16 -17.68 7.54
CA ASP A 17 -5.45 -18.04 6.31
C ASP A 17 -5.86 -17.20 5.08
N THR A 18 -6.34 -15.97 5.31
CA THR A 18 -6.62 -14.98 4.27
C THR A 18 -5.91 -13.67 4.57
N TRP A 19 -5.43 -13.00 3.53
CA TRP A 19 -4.89 -11.66 3.67
C TRP A 19 -5.99 -10.67 4.07
N SER A 20 -5.70 -9.85 5.07
CA SER A 20 -6.55 -8.72 5.48
C SER A 20 -5.68 -7.47 5.55
N HIS A 21 -6.19 -6.36 5.04
CA HIS A 21 -5.54 -5.06 5.20
C HIS A 21 -6.05 -4.40 6.48
N VAL A 22 -5.14 -4.11 7.41
CA VAL A 22 -5.45 -3.44 8.67
C VAL A 22 -4.73 -2.12 8.73
N ALA A 23 -5.45 -1.05 9.04
CA ALA A 23 -4.86 0.26 9.27
C ALA A 23 -5.42 0.87 10.56
N MET A 24 -4.59 1.70 11.21
CA MET A 24 -4.99 2.44 12.38
C MET A 24 -4.57 3.90 12.21
N THR A 25 -5.44 4.82 12.59
CA THR A 25 -5.08 6.25 12.66
C THR A 25 -5.21 6.73 14.09
N LEU A 26 -4.27 7.57 14.47
CA LEU A 26 -4.22 8.17 15.78
C LEU A 26 -4.08 9.68 15.62
N GLU A 27 -4.98 10.41 16.25
CA GLU A 27 -5.05 11.87 16.13
C GLU A 27 -5.24 12.50 17.50
N TYR A 28 -4.60 13.64 17.74
CA TYR A 28 -4.84 14.48 18.89
C TYR A 28 -5.27 15.87 18.42
N ASP A 29 -6.50 16.23 18.74
CA ASP A 29 -7.08 17.55 18.48
C ASP A 29 -6.79 18.46 19.69
N THR A 30 -5.94 19.48 19.47
CA THR A 30 -5.57 20.46 20.49
C THR A 30 -6.70 21.41 20.85
N GLY A 31 -7.64 21.66 19.93
CA GLY A 31 -8.79 22.54 20.16
C GLY A 31 -9.83 21.91 21.08
N THR A 32 -10.05 20.60 20.95
CA THR A 32 -10.97 19.84 21.83
C THR A 32 -10.26 19.10 22.96
N ASN A 33 -8.92 19.17 23.02
CA ASN A 33 -8.07 18.38 23.92
C ASN A 33 -8.45 16.88 23.92
N ALA A 34 -8.69 16.32 22.73
CA ALA A 34 -9.19 14.95 22.58
C ALA A 34 -8.26 14.15 21.69
N SER A 35 -8.04 12.88 22.04
CA SER A 35 -7.40 11.95 21.14
C SER A 35 -8.40 10.94 20.58
N THR A 36 -8.31 10.66 19.28
CA THR A 36 -9.16 9.70 18.58
C THR A 36 -8.31 8.61 17.94
N LEU A 37 -8.63 7.35 18.27
CA LEU A 37 -8.14 6.16 17.58
C LEU A 37 -9.22 5.68 16.60
N ARG A 38 -8.84 5.40 15.36
CA ARG A 38 -9.69 4.70 14.39
C ARG A 38 -9.02 3.44 13.91
N VAL A 39 -9.82 2.38 13.72
CA VAL A 39 -9.37 1.10 13.18
C VAL A 39 -10.12 0.84 11.88
N TYR A 40 -9.37 0.42 10.87
CA TYR A 40 -9.86 0.10 9.54
C TYR A 40 -9.54 -1.35 9.20
N LEU A 41 -10.51 -2.03 8.59
CA LEU A 41 -10.35 -3.37 8.04
C LEU A 41 -10.77 -3.36 6.57
N ASN A 42 -9.89 -3.83 5.70
CA ASN A 42 -10.11 -3.91 4.26
C ASN A 42 -10.61 -2.58 3.67
N GLY A 43 -9.96 -1.49 4.09
CA GLY A 43 -10.26 -0.13 3.62
C GLY A 43 -11.42 0.58 4.30
N ASN A 44 -12.16 -0.09 5.20
CA ASN A 44 -13.37 0.47 5.84
C ASN A 44 -13.16 0.74 7.32
N GLU A 45 -13.67 1.87 7.84
CA GLU A 45 -13.64 2.15 9.29
C GLU A 45 -14.54 1.16 10.03
N VAL A 46 -13.97 0.39 10.94
CA VAL A 46 -14.70 -0.60 11.77
C VAL A 46 -14.79 -0.20 13.24
N ASN A 47 -13.97 0.76 13.68
CA ASN A 47 -14.01 1.29 15.02
C ASN A 47 -13.51 2.73 15.08
N LYS A 48 -14.14 3.52 15.96
CA LYS A 48 -13.70 4.85 16.33
C LYS A 48 -13.90 5.04 17.83
N ASN A 49 -12.82 5.32 18.55
CA ASN A 49 -12.85 5.62 19.97
C ASN A 49 -12.17 6.96 20.25
N SER A 50 -12.82 7.82 21.04
CA SER A 50 -12.32 9.15 21.38
C SER A 50 -12.28 9.34 22.90
N THR A 51 -11.20 9.91 23.40
CA THR A 51 -11.04 10.25 24.82
C THR A 51 -10.61 11.71 24.95
N THR A 52 -11.17 12.41 25.95
CA THR A 52 -10.79 13.80 26.26
C THR A 52 -9.72 13.83 27.34
N ASN A 53 -8.97 14.94 27.41
CA ASN A 53 -7.91 15.19 28.40
C ASN A 53 -6.81 14.11 28.44
N ARG A 54 -6.59 13.41 27.33
CA ARG A 54 -5.55 12.39 27.21
C ARG A 54 -4.84 12.55 25.87
N SER A 55 -3.51 12.63 25.93
CA SER A 55 -2.63 12.45 24.78
C SER A 55 -2.14 11.01 24.76
N PHE A 56 -2.06 10.38 23.59
CA PHE A 56 -1.37 9.10 23.46
C PHE A 56 0.14 9.31 23.62
N ARG A 57 0.73 8.72 24.66
CA ARG A 57 2.16 8.72 24.91
C ARG A 57 2.62 7.28 25.01
N ASN A 58 3.73 6.93 24.35
CA ASN A 58 4.38 5.65 24.60
C ASN A 58 4.84 5.62 26.08
N PRO A 59 4.26 4.77 26.93
CA PRO A 59 4.64 4.72 28.34
C PRO A 59 6.00 4.05 28.55
N PHE A 60 6.55 3.40 27.51
CA PHE A 60 7.81 2.69 27.57
C PHE A 60 8.93 3.48 26.90
N THR A 61 9.66 4.27 27.68
CA THR A 61 10.87 4.95 27.20
C THR A 61 11.98 3.93 26.93
N GLY A 62 12.63 4.00 25.77
CA GLY A 62 13.81 3.19 25.45
C GLY A 62 13.53 1.79 24.86
N ARG A 63 12.27 1.47 24.52
CA ARG A 63 11.94 0.23 23.78
C ARG A 63 11.79 0.53 22.27
N PRO A 64 12.37 -0.29 21.37
CA PRO A 64 12.17 -0.17 19.93
C PRO A 64 10.73 -0.56 19.52
N LEU A 65 10.36 -0.21 18.28
CA LEU A 65 9.17 -0.74 17.63
C LEU A 65 9.31 -2.25 17.44
N ILE A 66 8.27 -3.00 17.80
CA ILE A 66 8.15 -4.43 17.51
C ILE A 66 6.94 -4.61 16.59
N ILE A 67 7.12 -5.39 15.52
CA ILE A 67 6.06 -5.84 14.64
C ILE A 67 5.87 -7.34 14.90
N GLY A 68 4.63 -7.79 15.03
CA GLY A 68 4.31 -9.19 15.26
C GLY A 68 4.48 -9.68 16.70
N GLY A 69 4.50 -8.78 17.69
CA GLY A 69 4.51 -9.17 19.11
C GLY A 69 4.33 -8.00 20.07
N LEU A 70 4.06 -8.29 21.34
CA LEU A 70 3.89 -7.29 22.39
C LEU A 70 5.22 -6.84 23.00
N THR A 71 5.26 -5.59 23.49
CA THR A 71 6.42 -5.02 24.18
C THR A 71 6.34 -5.20 25.70
N GLN A 72 5.71 -6.26 26.23
CA GLN A 72 5.44 -6.44 27.67
C GLN A 72 6.71 -6.73 28.50
N SER A 73 6.60 -6.70 29.84
CA SER A 73 7.66 -7.12 30.79
C SER A 73 7.43 -8.57 31.22
N PRO A 74 8.44 -9.47 31.18
CA PRO A 74 9.84 -9.24 30.78
C PRO A 74 9.97 -8.86 29.30
N TRP A 75 10.90 -7.94 29.01
CA TRP A 75 11.07 -7.38 27.66
C TRP A 75 12.36 -7.88 26.98
N PRO A 76 12.31 -8.31 25.71
CA PRO A 76 11.09 -8.63 24.95
C PRO A 76 10.38 -9.86 25.54
N THR A 77 9.06 -9.94 25.36
CA THR A 77 8.32 -11.15 25.73
C THR A 77 8.77 -12.31 24.84
N THR A 78 8.88 -13.50 25.42
CA THR A 78 9.11 -14.75 24.70
C THR A 78 7.89 -15.68 24.79
N ASP A 79 6.78 -15.21 25.36
CA ASP A 79 5.55 -15.99 25.44
C ASP A 79 4.95 -16.08 24.03
N PRO A 80 4.76 -17.28 23.46
CA PRO A 80 4.13 -17.44 22.16
C PRO A 80 2.72 -16.83 22.08
N GLN A 81 2.01 -16.67 23.20
CA GLN A 81 0.68 -16.03 23.25
C GLN A 81 0.73 -14.53 23.00
N ASP A 82 1.89 -13.90 23.21
CA ASP A 82 2.12 -12.48 22.98
C ASP A 82 2.67 -12.19 21.56
N MET A 83 2.84 -13.23 20.74
CA MET A 83 3.36 -13.14 19.38
C MET A 83 2.24 -13.30 18.35
N PHE A 84 2.37 -12.61 17.21
CA PHE A 84 1.44 -12.77 16.10
C PHE A 84 1.71 -14.08 15.36
N GLY A 85 0.75 -15.00 15.39
CA GLY A 85 0.80 -16.26 14.66
C GLY A 85 0.29 -16.13 13.24
N GLY A 86 1.08 -15.54 12.33
CA GLY A 86 0.70 -15.37 10.93
C GLY A 86 1.81 -14.76 10.08
N VAL A 87 1.47 -14.39 8.84
CA VAL A 87 2.34 -13.64 7.94
C VAL A 87 1.96 -12.16 7.94
N LEU A 88 2.97 -11.29 7.86
CA LEU A 88 2.80 -9.85 7.73
C LEU A 88 3.58 -9.41 6.50
N ASP A 89 3.01 -8.46 5.77
CA ASP A 89 3.63 -7.83 4.61
C ASP A 89 3.17 -6.38 4.53
N GLU A 90 3.92 -5.55 3.79
CA GLU A 90 3.60 -4.15 3.51
C GLU A 90 3.38 -3.28 4.76
N ALA A 91 4.14 -3.53 5.83
CA ALA A 91 4.04 -2.77 7.07
C ALA A 91 4.50 -1.31 6.88
N ARG A 92 3.58 -0.36 7.11
CA ARG A 92 3.82 1.08 6.95
C ARG A 92 3.50 1.85 8.22
N VAL A 93 4.36 2.82 8.56
CA VAL A 93 4.16 3.75 9.68
C VAL A 93 4.36 5.17 9.18
N SER A 94 3.45 6.07 9.56
CA SER A 94 3.43 7.47 9.12
C SER A 94 3.29 8.40 10.31
N ASN A 95 3.96 9.55 10.27
CA ASN A 95 3.75 10.65 11.22
C ASN A 95 2.59 11.59 10.82
N ALA A 96 2.04 11.41 9.62
CA ALA A 96 0.84 12.08 9.14
C ALA A 96 -0.38 11.17 9.29
N ARG A 97 -1.51 11.74 9.75
CA ARG A 97 -2.79 11.06 9.77
C ARG A 97 -3.27 10.83 8.33
N ARG A 98 -3.46 9.57 7.96
CA ARG A 98 -4.15 9.20 6.70
C ARG A 98 -5.66 9.33 6.88
N SER A 99 -6.34 9.83 5.86
CA SER A 99 -7.80 9.91 5.79
C SER A 99 -8.42 8.53 5.60
N ALA A 100 -9.76 8.46 5.68
CA ALA A 100 -10.48 7.22 5.36
C ALA A 100 -10.30 6.85 3.87
N ASP A 101 -10.39 7.83 2.97
CA ASP A 101 -10.26 7.61 1.52
C ASP A 101 -8.85 7.17 1.13
N TRP A 102 -7.80 7.72 1.75
CA TRP A 102 -6.42 7.23 1.57
C TRP A 102 -6.27 5.75 1.95
N ILE A 103 -6.85 5.37 3.09
CA ILE A 103 -6.79 3.99 3.61
C ILE A 103 -7.59 3.04 2.72
N ASN A 104 -8.74 3.49 2.23
CA ASN A 104 -9.56 2.75 1.27
C ASN A 104 -8.80 2.53 -0.05
N ALA A 105 -8.26 3.60 -0.64
CA ALA A 105 -7.44 3.53 -1.84
C ALA A 105 -6.22 2.61 -1.66
N SER A 106 -5.56 2.66 -0.49
CA SER A 106 -4.42 1.76 -0.19
C SER A 106 -4.81 0.28 -0.25
N PHE A 107 -5.97 -0.07 0.33
CA PHE A 107 -6.51 -1.44 0.25
C PHE A 107 -6.83 -1.85 -1.20
N HIS A 108 -7.57 -1.02 -1.94
CA HIS A 108 -7.96 -1.32 -3.32
C HIS A 108 -6.76 -1.38 -4.27
N ASN A 109 -5.70 -0.63 -4.01
CA ASN A 109 -4.44 -0.66 -4.76
C ASN A 109 -3.69 -1.99 -4.62
N GLN A 110 -3.68 -2.59 -3.42
CA GLN A 110 -2.84 -3.75 -3.13
C GLN A 110 -3.55 -5.11 -3.21
N LYS A 111 -4.89 -5.15 -3.17
CA LYS A 111 -5.64 -6.42 -3.23
C LYS A 111 -5.38 -7.20 -4.53
N ALA A 112 -5.52 -8.52 -4.48
CA ALA A 112 -5.19 -9.41 -5.61
C ALA A 112 -6.03 -9.15 -6.87
N ASP A 113 -7.30 -8.78 -6.69
CA ASP A 113 -8.25 -8.43 -7.74
C ASP A 113 -8.34 -6.91 -7.97
N SER A 114 -7.24 -6.17 -7.70
CA SER A 114 -7.21 -4.72 -7.92
C SER A 114 -7.45 -4.38 -9.38
N SER A 115 -8.42 -3.50 -9.63
CA SER A 115 -8.69 -2.86 -10.92
C SER A 115 -8.34 -1.38 -10.90
N LEU A 116 -7.58 -0.91 -9.89
CA LEU A 116 -7.26 0.51 -9.75
C LEU A 116 -6.38 1.01 -10.90
N LEU A 117 -5.52 0.13 -11.43
CA LEU A 117 -4.63 0.43 -12.55
C LEU A 117 -5.06 -0.33 -13.79
N ARG A 118 -4.99 0.36 -14.92
CA ARG A 118 -5.11 -0.25 -16.25
C ARG A 118 -3.97 0.20 -17.14
N ALA A 119 -3.49 -0.73 -17.97
CA ALA A 119 -2.56 -0.39 -19.03
C ALA A 119 -3.27 0.48 -20.09
N GLY A 120 -2.68 1.61 -20.40
CA GLY A 120 -3.09 2.47 -21.51
C GLY A 120 -2.34 2.15 -22.80
N ASN A 121 -2.38 3.08 -23.74
CA ASN A 121 -1.76 2.91 -25.05
C ASN A 121 -0.22 2.86 -24.97
N VAL A 122 0.39 2.17 -25.94
CA VAL A 122 1.82 2.33 -26.23
C VAL A 122 2.02 3.71 -26.84
N GLU A 123 3.01 4.44 -26.34
CA GLU A 123 3.21 5.85 -26.68
C GLU A 123 4.50 6.06 -27.48
N SER A 124 4.55 7.12 -28.27
CA SER A 124 5.74 7.47 -29.06
C SER A 124 6.91 7.92 -28.17
N VAL A 125 8.14 7.63 -28.58
CA VAL A 125 9.36 8.01 -27.86
C VAL A 125 9.33 9.48 -27.47
N ALA A 126 9.58 9.76 -26.20
CA ALA A 126 9.52 11.11 -25.68
C ALA A 126 10.80 11.88 -26.04
N ALA A 127 10.66 13.13 -26.51
CA ALA A 127 11.79 13.93 -26.97
C ALA A 127 12.81 14.24 -25.86
N TRP A 128 12.36 14.31 -24.61
CA TRP A 128 13.22 14.56 -23.45
C TRP A 128 14.06 13.32 -23.08
N TYR A 129 13.66 12.10 -23.45
CA TYR A 129 14.38 10.84 -23.19
C TYR A 129 14.54 10.04 -24.50
N PRO A 130 15.31 10.54 -25.48
CA PRO A 130 15.33 9.98 -26.85
C PRO A 130 15.93 8.57 -26.94
N ASN A 131 16.73 8.16 -25.95
CA ASN A 131 17.30 6.82 -25.88
C ASN A 131 16.31 5.77 -25.32
N TRP A 132 15.13 6.21 -24.87
CA TRP A 132 14.09 5.37 -24.29
C TRP A 132 13.01 5.04 -25.32
N LYS A 133 13.23 3.96 -26.07
CA LYS A 133 12.46 3.62 -27.29
C LYS A 133 11.05 3.08 -27.08
N TYR A 134 10.72 2.69 -25.86
CA TYR A 134 9.43 2.09 -25.53
C TYR A 134 8.84 2.88 -24.38
N ARG A 135 7.53 3.07 -24.40
CA ARG A 135 6.80 3.63 -23.26
C ARG A 135 5.34 3.22 -23.38
N ARG A 136 4.69 3.05 -22.25
CA ARG A 136 3.28 2.79 -22.17
C ARG A 136 2.68 3.58 -21.02
N ARG A 137 1.49 4.09 -21.27
CA ARG A 137 0.70 4.81 -20.29
C ARG A 137 0.13 3.83 -19.26
N VAL A 138 0.10 4.26 -18.02
CA VAL A 138 -0.63 3.64 -16.90
C VAL A 138 -1.72 4.60 -16.55
N VAL A 139 -2.94 4.10 -16.46
CA VAL A 139 -4.09 4.90 -16.11
C VAL A 139 -4.61 4.44 -14.76
N ILE A 140 -4.80 5.39 -13.86
CA ILE A 140 -5.42 5.18 -12.55
C ILE A 140 -6.88 5.57 -12.66
N ASP A 141 -7.75 4.64 -12.30
CA ASP A 141 -9.19 4.82 -12.30
C ASP A 141 -9.62 5.71 -11.13
N HIS A 142 -10.03 6.93 -11.45
CA HIS A 142 -10.44 7.92 -10.46
C HIS A 142 -11.80 7.59 -9.82
N GLU A 143 -12.62 6.74 -10.44
CA GLU A 143 -13.92 6.33 -9.88
C GLU A 143 -13.76 5.50 -8.60
N GLN A 144 -12.57 4.94 -8.39
CA GLN A 144 -12.19 4.18 -7.20
C GLN A 144 -11.46 5.03 -6.15
N ILE A 145 -11.36 6.34 -6.34
CA ILE A 145 -10.61 7.27 -5.49
C ILE A 145 -11.59 8.31 -4.90
N GLY A 146 -11.74 8.30 -3.57
CA GLY A 146 -12.72 9.17 -2.88
C GLY A 146 -12.29 10.64 -2.74
N GLU A 147 -10.99 10.93 -2.80
CA GLU A 147 -10.43 12.28 -2.68
C GLU A 147 -9.12 12.41 -3.46
N ASP A 148 -8.65 13.63 -3.70
CA ASP A 148 -7.32 13.84 -4.26
C ASP A 148 -6.23 13.41 -3.26
N LEU A 149 -5.37 12.46 -3.65
CA LEU A 149 -4.33 11.88 -2.81
C LEU A 149 -2.95 12.40 -3.24
N ALA A 150 -2.27 13.13 -2.34
CA ALA A 150 -0.93 13.64 -2.58
C ALA A 150 0.18 12.67 -2.13
N ASP A 151 1.25 12.51 -2.91
CA ASP A 151 2.38 11.61 -2.61
C ASP A 151 1.95 10.14 -2.34
N PHE A 152 0.99 9.64 -3.13
CA PHE A 152 0.38 8.34 -2.93
C PHE A 152 1.19 7.21 -3.62
N PRO A 153 1.58 6.15 -2.88
CA PRO A 153 2.26 5.00 -3.46
C PRO A 153 1.27 4.06 -4.16
N VAL A 154 1.45 3.90 -5.46
CA VAL A 154 0.65 3.04 -6.33
C VAL A 154 1.41 1.75 -6.63
N LEU A 155 0.71 0.61 -6.57
CA LEU A 155 1.29 -0.71 -6.83
C LEU A 155 1.11 -1.08 -8.30
N VAL A 156 2.18 -0.89 -9.06
CA VAL A 156 2.26 -1.26 -10.46
C VAL A 156 2.57 -2.75 -10.58
N ARG A 157 1.68 -3.50 -11.23
CA ARG A 157 1.90 -4.90 -11.62
C ARG A 157 2.07 -4.97 -13.14
N LEU A 158 3.20 -5.51 -13.57
CA LEU A 158 3.53 -5.73 -14.97
C LEU A 158 3.44 -7.21 -15.30
N SER A 159 2.72 -7.53 -16.37
CA SER A 159 2.70 -8.83 -17.06
C SER A 159 3.18 -8.68 -18.51
N ARG A 160 3.36 -9.81 -19.22
CA ARG A 160 3.66 -9.82 -20.67
C ARG A 160 2.65 -9.06 -21.54
N ASP A 161 1.42 -8.87 -21.06
CA ASP A 161 0.41 -8.07 -21.74
C ASP A 161 0.72 -6.57 -21.64
N THR A 162 1.35 -6.18 -20.53
CA THR A 162 1.62 -4.78 -20.14
C THR A 162 3.06 -4.32 -20.41
N LEU A 163 4.02 -5.25 -20.53
CA LEU A 163 5.44 -4.99 -20.75
C LEU A 163 6.05 -6.08 -21.65
N ASP A 164 6.86 -5.68 -22.63
CA ASP A 164 7.67 -6.61 -23.43
C ASP A 164 9.00 -6.87 -22.73
N PHE A 165 9.06 -7.97 -21.97
CA PHE A 165 10.24 -8.35 -21.18
C PHE A 165 11.47 -8.68 -22.06
N ASP A 166 11.28 -9.03 -23.34
CA ASP A 166 12.40 -9.27 -24.26
C ASP A 166 13.12 -7.96 -24.66
N LYS A 167 12.54 -6.80 -24.30
CA LYS A 167 13.11 -5.46 -24.51
C LYS A 167 13.72 -4.84 -23.26
N THR A 168 13.67 -5.55 -22.15
CA THR A 168 14.23 -5.11 -20.87
C THR A 168 15.58 -5.75 -20.60
N GLN A 169 16.38 -5.14 -19.75
CA GLN A 169 17.62 -5.75 -19.26
C GLN A 169 17.29 -6.96 -18.38
N PRO A 170 18.19 -7.96 -18.26
CA PRO A 170 17.94 -9.20 -17.50
C PRO A 170 17.49 -9.03 -16.05
N GLU A 171 17.74 -7.86 -15.46
CA GLU A 171 17.39 -7.51 -14.08
C GLU A 171 16.35 -6.36 -14.01
N GLY A 172 15.79 -5.90 -15.14
CA GLY A 172 14.79 -4.83 -15.18
C GLY A 172 15.28 -3.46 -14.71
N PHE A 173 16.59 -3.23 -14.61
CA PHE A 173 17.16 -1.94 -14.17
C PHE A 173 16.96 -0.80 -15.18
N ASP A 174 16.39 -1.09 -16.35
CA ASP A 174 16.00 -0.15 -17.39
C ASP A 174 14.49 0.11 -17.43
N ILE A 175 13.76 -0.19 -16.35
CA ILE A 175 12.38 0.25 -16.15
C ILE A 175 12.37 1.57 -15.37
N ARG A 176 11.64 2.57 -15.86
CA ARG A 176 11.50 3.90 -15.23
C ARG A 176 10.05 4.32 -15.21
N PHE A 177 9.69 5.11 -14.21
CA PHE A 177 8.38 5.73 -14.08
C PHE A 177 8.51 7.24 -14.19
N THR A 178 7.60 7.86 -14.92
CA THR A 178 7.54 9.31 -15.12
C THR A 178 6.09 9.78 -15.04
N ALA A 179 5.85 11.04 -14.72
CA ALA A 179 4.54 11.66 -14.90
C ALA A 179 4.18 11.72 -16.41
N ALA A 180 2.92 11.99 -16.73
CA ALA A 180 2.44 12.01 -18.11
C ALA A 180 3.17 13.03 -19.01
N ASP A 181 3.51 14.20 -18.45
CA ASP A 181 4.31 15.25 -19.09
C ASP A 181 5.79 14.89 -19.23
N GLY A 182 6.22 13.82 -18.57
CA GLY A 182 7.50 13.18 -18.72
C GLY A 182 8.59 13.63 -17.76
N ALA A 183 8.39 14.70 -16.99
CA ALA A 183 9.40 15.16 -16.06
C ALA A 183 8.80 15.82 -14.83
N PRO A 184 9.35 15.57 -13.62
CA PRO A 184 10.51 14.72 -13.34
C PRO A 184 10.18 13.21 -13.33
N PRO A 185 11.21 12.33 -13.33
CA PRO A 185 11.03 10.93 -12.96
C PRO A 185 10.37 10.79 -11.59
N LEU A 186 9.56 9.74 -11.45
CA LEU A 186 8.87 9.40 -10.22
C LEU A 186 9.77 8.53 -9.36
N ASP A 187 9.65 8.69 -8.04
CA ASP A 187 10.28 7.78 -7.09
C ASP A 187 9.57 6.43 -7.15
N TYR A 188 10.35 5.35 -7.15
CA TYR A 188 9.82 4.00 -7.17
C TYR A 188 10.71 3.01 -6.44
N GLU A 189 10.12 1.91 -6.02
CA GLU A 189 10.76 0.73 -5.45
C GLU A 189 10.39 -0.48 -6.31
N ARG A 190 11.39 -1.34 -6.59
CA ARG A 190 11.17 -2.61 -7.28
C ARG A 190 10.96 -3.69 -6.25
N GLU A 191 9.74 -4.18 -6.15
CA GLU A 191 9.36 -5.28 -5.27
C GLU A 191 9.84 -6.61 -5.87
N SER A 192 9.59 -6.83 -7.16
CA SER A 192 10.05 -8.04 -7.87
C SER A 192 10.19 -7.80 -9.37
N TYR A 193 11.03 -8.62 -10.01
CA TYR A 193 11.17 -8.68 -11.45
C TYR A 193 11.60 -10.08 -11.86
N ASP A 194 10.84 -10.71 -12.74
CA ASP A 194 11.12 -12.01 -13.31
C ASP A 194 10.73 -12.03 -14.80
N ALA A 195 11.72 -11.80 -15.67
CA ALA A 195 11.53 -11.84 -17.11
C ALA A 195 11.09 -13.21 -17.63
N SER A 196 11.49 -14.30 -16.95
CA SER A 196 11.18 -15.66 -17.38
C SER A 196 9.69 -15.95 -17.20
N ARG A 197 9.14 -15.56 -16.04
CA ARG A 197 7.69 -15.58 -15.76
C ARG A 197 6.95 -14.47 -16.50
N GLY A 198 7.65 -13.40 -16.87
CA GLY A 198 7.08 -12.22 -17.51
C GLY A 198 6.24 -11.41 -16.54
N GLU A 199 6.73 -11.28 -15.31
CA GLU A 199 6.07 -10.61 -14.19
C GLU A 199 7.04 -9.62 -13.53
N ALA A 200 6.55 -8.46 -13.14
CA ALA A 200 7.29 -7.54 -12.27
C ALA A 200 6.33 -6.69 -11.43
N ILE A 201 6.79 -6.28 -10.24
CA ILE A 201 6.01 -5.49 -9.29
C ILE A 201 6.84 -4.30 -8.85
N TYR A 202 6.23 -3.12 -8.89
CA TYR A 202 6.84 -1.86 -8.49
C TYR A 202 5.90 -1.05 -7.63
N TRP A 203 6.42 -0.45 -6.56
CA TRP A 203 5.75 0.64 -5.85
C TRP A 203 6.19 1.96 -6.47
N VAL A 204 5.26 2.78 -6.95
CA VAL A 204 5.55 4.06 -7.60
C VAL A 204 4.87 5.18 -6.83
N ARG A 205 5.62 6.18 -6.37
CA ARG A 205 5.05 7.33 -5.66
C ARG A 205 4.60 8.39 -6.65
N LEU A 206 3.29 8.66 -6.68
CA LEU A 206 2.70 9.71 -7.50
C LEU A 206 2.50 10.99 -6.70
N PRO A 207 2.90 12.16 -7.24
CA PRO A 207 2.66 13.44 -6.59
C PRO A 207 1.18 13.71 -6.32
N LEU A 208 0.31 13.25 -7.23
CA LEU A 208 -1.13 13.39 -7.14
C LEU A 208 -1.83 12.20 -7.82
N VAL A 209 -2.82 11.63 -7.13
CA VAL A 209 -3.87 10.78 -7.72
C VAL A 209 -5.19 11.51 -7.52
N SER A 210 -5.84 11.89 -8.62
CA SER A 210 -7.10 12.65 -8.53
C SER A 210 -8.32 11.75 -8.37
N SER A 211 -9.33 12.24 -7.66
CA SER A 211 -10.67 11.64 -7.60
C SER A 211 -11.61 12.11 -8.73
N SER A 212 -11.21 13.13 -9.50
CA SER A 212 -12.09 13.79 -10.47
C SER A 212 -11.72 13.55 -11.93
N SER A 213 -10.53 13.01 -12.17
CA SER A 213 -10.03 12.68 -13.50
C SER A 213 -9.00 11.58 -13.40
N GLU A 214 -8.88 10.77 -14.45
CA GLU A 214 -7.84 9.76 -14.56
C GLU A 214 -6.46 10.36 -14.31
N SER A 215 -5.66 9.68 -13.49
CA SER A 215 -4.26 10.04 -13.27
C SER A 215 -3.36 9.14 -14.13
N GLU A 216 -2.25 9.69 -14.59
CA GLU A 216 -1.40 9.02 -15.56
C GLU A 216 0.06 8.94 -15.10
N ALA A 217 0.60 7.74 -15.20
CA ALA A 217 2.03 7.50 -15.12
C ALA A 217 2.52 6.84 -16.41
N MET A 218 3.79 6.97 -16.72
CA MET A 218 4.40 6.41 -17.91
C MET A 218 5.51 5.48 -17.48
N TRP A 219 5.49 4.24 -17.97
CA TRP A 219 6.54 3.26 -17.75
C TRP A 219 7.20 2.83 -19.07
N ARG A 220 8.41 2.28 -18.98
CA ARG A 220 9.09 1.58 -20.07
C ARG A 220 9.48 0.19 -19.63
#